data_AF-A0A661VSJ2-F1
#
_entry.id   AF-A0A661VSJ2-F1
#
_cell.length_a   1.000
_cell.length_b   1.000
_cell.length_c   1.000
_cell.angle_alpha   90.00
_cell.angle_beta   90.00
_cell.angle_gamma   90.00
#
_symmetry.space_group_name_H-M   'P 1'
#
loop_
_entity.id
_entity.type
_entity.pdbx_description
1 polymer ?
#
loop_
_entity_poly.entity_id
_entity_poly.type
_entity_poly.pdbx_seq_one_letter_code
_entity_poly.pdbx_strand_id
1 'polypeptide(L)' 'MPDEVVETLYALDEPWRSRFLVLVAKMANGWQWDGRVPGRKNVEGWLQRPGVRRATILLLRAWGELKDEKQSSENA' A
#
# COMPACT_ATOMS: atom_id res chain seq x y z
N MET A 1 10.20 -12.09 7.58
CA MET A 1 10.48 -11.12 6.50
C MET A 1 9.58 -9.91 6.73
N PRO A 2 10.09 -8.68 6.67
CA PRO A 2 9.22 -7.49 6.68
C PRO A 2 8.21 -7.56 5.52
N ASP A 3 6.99 -7.06 5.72
CA ASP A 3 5.95 -7.07 4.69
C ASP A 3 6.32 -6.11 3.57
N GLU A 4 6.57 -6.63 2.37
CA GLU A 4 6.96 -5.87 1.19
C GLU A 4 6.02 -4.69 0.92
N VAL A 5 4.71 -4.86 1.12
CA VAL A 5 3.73 -3.78 0.90
C VAL A 5 3.95 -2.63 1.87
N VAL A 6 4.29 -2.94 3.12
CA VAL A 6 4.60 -1.93 4.14
C VAL A 6 5.89 -1.22 3.77
N GLU A 7 6.94 -1.96 3.40
CA GLU A 7 8.21 -1.35 3.02
C GLU A 7 8.05 -0.43 1.79
N THR A 8 7.36 -0.89 0.75
CA THR A 8 7.08 -0.08 -0.44
C THR A 8 6.31 1.20 -0.10
N LEU A 9 5.28 1.12 0.76
CA LEU A 9 4.54 2.30 1.20
C LEU A 9 5.45 3.33 1.89
N TYR A 10 6.37 2.86 2.75
CA TYR A 10 7.26 3.73 3.52
C TYR A 10 8.49 4.21 2.74
N ALA A 11 8.83 3.55 1.63
CA ALA A 11 9.89 3.94 0.70
C ALA A 11 9.45 5.03 -0.29
N LEU A 12 8.15 5.29 -0.43
CA LEU A 12 7.65 6.39 -1.26
C LEU A 12 8.22 7.75 -0.81
N ASP A 13 8.45 8.63 -1.78
CA ASP A 13 8.79 10.02 -1.51
C ASP A 13 7.58 10.83 -1.05
N GLU A 14 7.83 11.91 -0.30
CA GLU A 14 6.78 12.90 -0.04
C GLU A 14 6.46 13.72 -1.29
N PRO A 15 5.19 14.11 -1.51
CA PRO A 15 4.03 13.96 -0.61
C PRO A 15 3.28 12.62 -0.77
N TRP A 16 3.76 11.72 -1.62
CA TRP A 16 3.02 10.51 -2.02
C TRP A 16 2.96 9.49 -0.90
N ARG A 17 4.04 9.31 -0.14
CA ARG A 17 4.02 8.50 1.08
C ARG A 17 2.87 8.87 2.00
N SER A 18 2.78 10.14 2.42
CA SER A 18 1.70 10.59 3.29
C SER A 18 0.32 10.38 2.68
N ARG A 19 0.15 10.64 1.38
CA ARG A 19 -1.13 10.46 0.67
C ARG A 19 -1.56 9.00 0.62
N PHE A 20 -0.64 8.09 0.31
CA PHE A 20 -0.91 6.65 0.27
C PHE A 20 -1.26 6.13 1.67
N LEU A 21 -0.50 6.52 2.70
CA LEU A 21 -0.80 6.12 4.08
C LEU A 21 -2.19 6.60 4.53
N VAL A 22 -2.58 7.83 4.19
CA VAL A 22 -3.93 8.35 4.45
C VAL A 22 -5.00 7.59 3.67
N LEU A 23 -4.72 7.22 2.41
CA LEU A 23 -5.66 6.44 1.60
C LEU A 23 -5.87 5.03 2.20
N VAL A 24 -4.80 4.36 2.63
CA VAL A 24 -4.89 3.08 3.36
C VAL A 24 -5.73 3.23 4.62
N ALA A 25 -5.53 4.31 5.38
CA ALA A 25 -6.35 4.59 6.57
C ALA A 25 -7.83 4.77 6.23
N LYS A 26 -8.15 5.49 5.14
CA LYS A 26 -9.54 5.63 4.67
C LYS A 26 -10.13 4.28 4.28
N MET A 27 -9.43 3.48 3.48
CA MET A 27 -9.92 2.15 3.07
C MET A 27 -10.18 1.24 4.28
N ALA A 28 -9.30 1.26 5.28
CA ALA A 28 -9.43 0.45 6.48
C ALA A 28 -10.57 0.89 7.42
N ASN A 29 -11.00 2.15 7.35
CA ASN A 29 -12.02 2.72 8.22
C ASN A 29 -13.29 3.11 7.46
N GLY A 30 -13.62 2.42 6.36
CA GLY A 30 -14.86 2.68 5.62
C GLY A 30 -14.98 4.12 5.10
N TRP A 31 -13.85 4.70 4.69
CA TRP A 31 -13.69 6.09 4.26
C TRP A 31 -13.89 7.15 5.36
N GLN A 32 -14.05 6.74 6.62
CA GLN A 32 -14.18 7.63 7.77
C GLN A 32 -12.82 7.78 8.48
N TRP A 33 -11.89 8.48 7.83
CA TRP A 33 -10.61 8.85 8.43
C TRP A 33 -10.35 10.35 8.26
N ASP A 34 -9.87 10.98 9.32
CA ASP A 34 -9.70 12.44 9.44
C ASP A 34 -8.55 13.03 8.60
N GLY A 35 -7.80 12.20 7.89
CA GLY A 35 -6.71 12.62 7.02
C GLY A 35 -5.35 12.72 7.70
N ARG A 36 -5.24 12.38 9.00
CA ARG A 36 -3.95 12.31 9.69
C ARG A 36 -3.12 11.15 9.14
N VAL A 37 -1.80 11.32 9.04
CA VAL A 37 -0.91 10.24 8.63
C VAL A 37 -0.89 9.16 9.73
N PRO A 38 -1.30 7.91 9.43
CA PRO A 38 -1.28 6.85 10.42
C PRO A 38 0.15 6.40 10.75
N GLY A 39 0.34 5.89 11.97
CA GLY A 39 1.59 5.23 12.36
C GLY A 39 1.77 3.85 11.72
N ARG A 40 3.01 3.39 11.62
CA ARG A 40 3.39 2.13 10.94
C ARG A 40 2.65 0.90 11.48
N LYS A 41 2.53 0.77 12.81
CA LYS A 41 1.79 -0.34 13.44
C LYS A 41 0.31 -0.40 13.03
N ASN A 42 -0.33 0.76 12.83
CA ASN A 42 -1.73 0.80 12.37
C ASN A 42 -1.82 0.29 10.93
N VAL A 43 -0.89 0.73 10.06
CA VAL A 43 -0.82 0.33 8.65
C VAL A 43 -0.57 -1.17 8.54
N GLU A 44 0.41 -1.70 9.28
CA GLU A 44 0.68 -3.15 9.37
C GLU A 44 -0.57 -3.94 9.79
N GLY A 45 -1.29 -3.46 10.82
CA GLY A 45 -2.52 -4.10 11.29
C GLY A 45 -3.66 -4.05 10.28
N TRP A 46 -3.82 -2.93 9.55
CA TRP A 46 -4.85 -2.81 8.52
C TRP A 46 -4.57 -3.64 7.28
N LEU A 47 -3.29 -3.81 6.91
CA LEU A 47 -2.88 -4.65 5.79
C LEU A 47 -3.04 -6.15 6.06
N GLN A 48 -3.30 -6.58 7.31
CA GLN A 48 -3.76 -7.95 7.58
C GLN A 48 -5.17 -8.22 7.03
N ARG A 49 -5.96 -7.17 6.70
CA ARG A 49 -7.30 -7.31 6.12
C ARG A 49 -7.17 -7.54 4.61
N PRO A 50 -7.64 -8.68 4.06
CA PRO A 50 -7.41 -9.02 2.64
C PRO A 50 -7.90 -7.97 1.65
N GLY A 51 -9.04 -7.33 1.92
CA GLY A 51 -9.59 -6.26 1.06
C GLY A 51 -8.70 -5.02 1.01
N VAL A 52 -8.21 -4.57 2.15
CA VAL A 52 -7.29 -3.41 2.24
C VAL A 52 -5.97 -3.75 1.56
N ARG A 53 -5.40 -4.91 1.86
CA ARG A 53 -4.13 -5.34 1.25
C ARG A 53 -4.21 -5.41 -0.27
N ARG A 54 -5.26 -6.05 -0.79
CA ARG A 54 -5.47 -6.18 -2.24
C ARG A 54 -5.62 -4.81 -2.90
N ALA A 55 -6.40 -3.91 -2.33
CA ALA A 55 -6.58 -2.56 -2.87
C ALA A 55 -5.25 -1.78 -2.87
N THR A 56 -4.49 -1.84 -1.78
CA THR A 56 -3.17 -1.19 -1.68
C THR A 56 -2.19 -1.73 -2.72
N ILE A 57 -2.11 -3.05 -2.91
CA ILE A 57 -1.24 -3.66 -3.93
C ILE A 57 -1.61 -3.16 -5.32
N LEU A 58 -2.90 -3.15 -5.67
CA LEU A 58 -3.34 -2.68 -6.99
C LEU A 58 -2.98 -1.21 -7.22
N LEU A 59 -3.11 -0.36 -6.19
CA LEU A 59 -2.71 1.04 -6.26
C LEU A 59 -1.20 1.20 -6.46
N LEU A 60 -0.38 0.48 -5.69
CA LEU A 60 1.08 0.52 -5.81
C LEU A 60 1.56 -0.01 -7.16
N ARG A 61 0.91 -1.06 -7.71
CA ARG A 61 1.19 -1.56 -9.06
C ARG A 61 0.84 -0.54 -10.13
N ALA A 62 -0.34 0.08 -10.04
CA ALA A 62 -0.74 1.15 -10.96
C ALA A 62 0.18 2.38 -10.87
N TRP A 63 0.78 2.62 -9.69
CA TRP A 63 1.77 3.67 -9.48
C TRP A 63 3.18 3.30 -10.00
N GLY A 64 3.48 2.01 -10.15
CA GLY A 64 4.75 1.49 -10.67
C GLY A 64 5.74 0.96 -9.62
N GLU A 65 5.35 0.90 -8.35
CA GLU A 65 6.25 0.57 -7.22
C GLU A 65 6.24 -0.92 -6.86
N LEU A 66 5.25 -1.66 -7.36
CA LEU A 66 5.21 -3.12 -7.29
C LEU A 66 5.15 -3.67 -8.70
N LYS A 67 6.01 -4.64 -9.01
CA LYS A 67 5.95 -5.34 -10.28
C LYS A 67 4.75 -6.30 -10.29
N ASP A 68 4.13 -6.47 -11.46
CA ASP A 68 3.26 -7.61 -11.68
C ASP A 68 4.13 -8.87 -11.77
N GLU A 69 3.74 -9.93 -11.06
CA GLU A 69 4.40 -11.25 -11.14
C GLU A 69 4.25 -11.90 -12.52
N LYS A 70 3.52 -11.28 -13.46
CA LYS A 70 3.40 -11.71 -14.86
C LYS A 70 4.34 -10.93 -15.78
N GLN A 71 5.64 -11.14 -15.62
CA GLN A 71 6.61 -10.92 -16.71
C GLN A 71 7.76 -11.93 -16.63
N SER A 72 7.43 -13.21 -16.49
CA SER A 72 8.36 -14.34 -16.65
C SER A 72 7.73 -15.38 -17.58
N SER A 73 7.44 -15.00 -18.81
CA SER A 73 7.32 -15.92 -19.94
C SER A 73 7.62 -15.10 -21.20
N GLU A 74 8.51 -15.63 -22.04
CA GLU A 74 8.81 -15.18 -23.41
C GLU A 74 9.70 -13.93 -23.54
N ASN A 75 11.00 -14.16 -23.39
CA ASN A 75 11.99 -13.65 -24.33
C ASN A 75 13.20 -14.59 -24.33
N ALA A 76 13.14 -15.62 -25.18
CA ALA A 76 14.25 -16.23 -25.94
C ALA A 76 13.76 -17.52 -26.60
#